data_AF-A0A382HZ13-F1
#
_entry.id   AF-A0A382HZ13-F1
#
_cell.length_a   1.000
_cell.length_b   1.000
_cell.length_c   1.000
_cell.angle_alpha   90.00
_cell.angle_beta   90.00
_cell.angle_gamma   90.00
#
_symmetry.space_group_name_H-M   'P 1'
#
loop_
_entity.id
_entity.type
_entity.pdbx_description
1 polymer ?
#
loop_
_entity_poly.entity_id
_entity_poly.type
_entity_poly.pdbx_seq_one_letter_code
_entity_poly.pdbx_strand_id
1 'polypeptide(L)' 'MKITFSGKVLRDDKIIFLDNNKKEDKPKIISETVPKFIQDHKGTWIKNPEWSDN' A
#
# COMPACT_ATOMS: atom_id res chain seq x y z
N MET A 1 -5.24 16.62 28.89
CA MET A 1 -4.32 16.32 27.77
C MET A 1 -5.15 15.80 26.61
N LYS A 2 -5.27 16.53 25.49
CA LYS A 2 -6.05 16.11 24.30
C LYS A 2 -5.08 15.49 23.29
N ILE A 3 -5.06 14.17 23.19
CA ILE A 3 -4.26 13.46 22.18
C ILE A 3 -5.12 13.38 20.93
N THR A 4 -4.96 14.33 20.02
CA THR A 4 -5.65 14.31 18.72
C THR A 4 -4.83 13.47 17.76
N PHE A 5 -5.23 12.22 17.52
CA PHE A 5 -4.77 11.49 16.34
C PHE A 5 -5.49 12.08 15.13
N SER A 6 -4.74 12.51 14.11
CA SER A 6 -5.29 13.01 12.85
C SER A 6 -6.35 12.04 12.33
N GLY A 7 -7.63 12.44 12.38
CA GLY A 7 -8.78 11.65 11.91
C GLY A 7 -9.65 10.95 12.98
N LYS A 8 -9.27 10.93 14.26
CA LYS A 8 -10.07 10.29 15.34
C LYS A 8 -10.17 11.17 16.59
N VAL A 9 -11.36 11.29 17.16
CA VAL A 9 -11.62 11.99 18.43
C VAL A 9 -12.34 11.07 19.41
N LEU A 10 -12.02 11.19 20.70
CA LEU A 10 -12.77 10.55 21.79
C LEU A 10 -13.82 11.54 22.30
N ARG A 11 -15.09 11.17 22.24
CA ARG A 11 -16.22 11.95 22.76
C ARG A 11 -17.17 11.02 23.48
N ASP A 12 -17.53 11.36 24.72
CA ASP A 12 -18.48 10.59 25.53
C ASP A 12 -18.15 9.08 25.59
N ASP A 13 -16.88 8.76 25.87
CA ASP A 13 -16.30 7.41 25.88
C ASP A 13 -16.43 6.61 24.58
N LYS A 14 -16.79 7.27 23.47
CA LYS A 14 -16.86 6.68 22.14
C LYS A 14 -15.84 7.31 21.20
N ILE A 15 -15.17 6.46 20.41
CA ILE A 15 -14.25 6.89 19.37
C ILE A 15 -15.05 7.26 18.12
N ILE A 16 -14.97 8.53 17.73
CA ILE A 16 -15.57 9.07 16.51
C ILE A 16 -14.48 9.28 15.47
N PHE A 17 -14.68 8.74 14.27
CA PHE A 17 -13.80 8.93 13.13
C PHE A 17 -14.31 10.13 12.33
N LEU A 18 -13.49 11.17 12.15
CA LEU A 18 -13.86 12.37 11.38
C LEU A 18 -13.53 12.24 9.89
N ASP A 19 -12.63 11.35 9.51
CA ASP A 19 -12.23 11.18 8.12
C ASP A 19 -13.17 10.19 7.41
N ASN A 20 -14.21 10.75 6.79
CA ASN A 20 -15.13 10.02 5.92
C ASN A 20 -14.59 9.82 4.49
N ASN A 21 -13.31 10.09 4.25
CA ASN A 21 -12.65 9.76 3.00
C ASN A 21 -11.92 8.42 3.16
N LYS A 22 -12.70 7.33 3.14
CA LYS A 22 -12.19 6.04 2.67
C LYS A 22 -11.89 6.17 1.18
N LYS A 23 -10.83 6.92 0.81
CA LYS A 23 -10.10 6.56 -0.40
C LYS A 23 -9.54 5.20 -0.06
N GLU A 24 -10.16 4.15 -0.60
CA GLU A 24 -9.55 2.84 -0.63
C GLU A 24 -8.13 3.07 -1.11
N ASP A 25 -7.16 2.84 -0.22
CA ASP A 25 -5.74 2.98 -0.52
C ASP A 25 -5.38 1.77 -1.39
N LYS A 26 -5.97 1.73 -2.59
CA LYS A 26 -5.66 0.73 -3.58
C LYS A 26 -4.24 1.03 -4.01
N PRO A 27 -3.34 0.03 -3.97
CA PRO A 27 -1.98 0.24 -4.42
C PRO A 27 -2.03 0.82 -5.84
N LYS A 28 -1.48 2.01 -6.01
CA LYS A 28 -1.34 2.64 -7.32
C LYS A 28 -0.19 1.93 -8.01
N ILE A 29 -0.48 1.27 -9.14
CA ILE A 29 0.56 0.72 -9.99
C ILE A 29 1.38 1.90 -10.51
N ILE A 30 2.67 1.95 -10.17
CA ILE A 30 3.59 3.04 -10.52
C ILE A 30 4.37 2.78 -11.82
N SER A 31 4.25 1.59 -12.40
CA SER A 31 4.97 1.21 -13.62
C SER A 31 4.28 0.03 -14.31
N GLU A 32 4.08 0.14 -15.63
CA GLU A 32 3.60 -0.93 -16.50
C GLU A 32 4.75 -1.78 -17.07
N THR A 33 5.99 -1.45 -16.71
CA THR A 33 7.19 -2.14 -17.22
C THR A 33 7.34 -3.52 -16.60
N VAL A 34 7.43 -4.55 -17.44
CA VAL A 34 7.78 -5.91 -17.02
C VAL A 34 9.27 -5.93 -16.63
N PRO A 35 9.65 -6.30 -15.40
CA PRO A 35 11.07 -6.30 -14.99
C PRO A 35 11.82 -7.47 -15.63
N LYS A 36 13.10 -7.28 -15.97
CA LYS A 36 13.97 -8.33 -16.55
C LYS A 36 14.32 -9.44 -15.54
N PHE A 37 14.37 -9.09 -14.25
CA PHE A 37 14.66 -10.00 -13.15
C PHE A 37 13.57 -9.89 -12.08
N ILE A 38 13.19 -11.03 -11.51
CA ILE A 38 12.24 -11.14 -10.40
C ILE A 38 12.86 -11.94 -9.26
N GLN A 39 12.34 -11.76 -8.05
CA GLN A 39 12.81 -12.47 -6.87
C GLN A 39 11.92 -13.69 -6.62
N ASP A 40 12.52 -14.86 -6.41
CA ASP A 40 11.79 -16.08 -6.04
C ASP A 40 11.38 -16.08 -4.55
N HIS A 41 10.64 -17.11 -4.14
CA HIS A 41 10.18 -17.26 -2.76
C HIS A 41 11.30 -17.50 -1.73
N LYS A 42 12.55 -17.74 -2.17
CA LYS A 42 13.74 -17.89 -1.32
C LYS A 42 14.57 -16.61 -1.28
N GLY A 43 14.17 -15.58 -2.02
CA GLY A 43 14.91 -14.33 -2.13
C GLY A 43 15.97 -14.31 -3.24
N THR A 44 16.02 -15.31 -4.12
CA THR A 44 16.99 -15.42 -5.22
C THR A 44 16.50 -14.64 -6.44
N TRP A 45 17.40 -13.88 -7.07
CA TRP A 45 17.11 -13.19 -8.33
C TRP A 45 17.16 -14.15 -9.51
N ILE A 46 16.08 -14.25 -10.27
CA ILE A 46 15.96 -15.10 -11.47
C ILE A 46 15.51 -14.27 -12.68
N LYS A 47 15.85 -14.71 -13.91
CA LYS A 47 15.36 -14.06 -15.14
C LYS A 47 13.84 -14.20 -15.17
N ASN A 48 13.14 -13.08 -15.41
CA ASN A 48 11.69 -13.10 -15.50
C ASN A 48 11.26 -13.92 -16.74
N PRO A 49 10.46 -14.98 -16.58
CA PRO A 49 9.95 -15.77 -17.71
C PRO A 49 9.09 -14.96 -18.68
N GLU A 50 8.43 -13.90 -18.20
CA GLU A 50 7.58 -13.01 -19.01
C GLU A 50 8.40 -11.94 -19.75
N TRP A 51 9.72 -11.86 -19.54
CA TRP A 51 10.59 -10.94 -20.24
C TRP A 51 10.87 -11.44 -21.67
N SER A 52 10.43 -10.67 -22.66
CA SER A 52 10.86 -10.82 -24.05
C SER A 52 12.01 -9.85 -24.33
N ASP A 53 13.09 -10.37 -24.91
CA ASP A 53 14.14 -9.55 -25.49
C ASP A 53 13.58 -9.04 -26.84
N ASN A 54 12.73 -8.00 -26.78
CA ASN A 54 12.21 -7.29 -27.96
C ASN A 54 13.35 -6.78 -28.86
#